data_AF-A0A956S7V7-F1
#
_entry.id   AF-A0A956S7V7-F1
#
_cell.length_a   1.000
_cell.length_b   1.000
_cell.length_c   1.000
_cell.angle_alpha   90.00
_cell.angle_beta   90.00
_cell.angle_gamma   90.00
#
_symmetry.space_group_name_H-M   'P 1'
#
loop_
_entity.id
_entity.type
_entity.pdbx_description
1 polymer ?
#
loop_
_entity_poly.entity_id
_entity_poly.type
_entity_poly.pdbx_seq_one_letter_code
_entity_poly.pdbx_strand_id
1 'polypeptide(L)'
;MKIMARLIKILKPLAPVMMITISFGVLGFLAAIAITTFGGVAIATKLGIDMSVTFKTSITVIIVCAVLRGLLRYIEQYSGHYIAFKILAILRDKVYKALRKLAPSKLESKEKGNLISVITSDIELLEVFYAHT
;
A
#
# COMPACT_ATOMS: atom_id res chain seq x y z
N MET A 1 6.73 -19.04 12.41
CA MET A 1 5.30 -18.83 12.07
C MET A 1 4.44 -18.20 13.18
N LYS A 2 4.57 -18.56 14.47
CA LYS A 2 3.77 -17.98 15.58
C LYS A 2 3.83 -16.45 15.69
N ILE A 3 4.97 -15.84 15.34
CA ILE A 3 5.17 -14.37 15.40
C ILE A 3 4.40 -13.64 14.28
N MET A 4 4.47 -14.14 13.05
CA MET A 4 3.69 -13.61 11.91
C MET A 4 2.18 -13.70 12.16
N ALA A 5 1.69 -14.82 12.69
CA ALA A 5 0.26 -14.98 13.02
C ALA A 5 -0.22 -13.99 14.10
N ARG A 6 0.67 -13.61 15.04
CA ARG A 6 0.37 -12.64 16.09
C ARG A 6 0.32 -11.21 15.55
N LEU A 7 1.16 -10.88 14.56
CA LEU A 7 1.12 -9.61 13.82
C LEU A 7 -0.15 -9.49 12.96
N ILE A 8 -0.55 -10.56 12.28
CA ILE A 8 -1.79 -10.60 11.48
C ILE A 8 -3.04 -10.39 12.36
N LYS A 9 -3.08 -10.96 13.57
CA LYS A 9 -4.18 -10.72 14.53
C LYS A 9 -4.31 -9.26 14.98
N ILE A 10 -3.22 -8.50 14.96
CA ILE A 10 -3.21 -7.07 15.28
C ILE A 10 -3.74 -6.24 14.11
N LEU A 11 -3.58 -6.76 12.90
CA LEU A 11 -4.02 -6.16 11.64
C LEU A 11 -5.50 -6.46 11.31
N LYS A 12 -6.12 -7.42 12.00
CA LYS A 12 -7.55 -7.78 11.82
C LYS A 12 -8.52 -6.59 11.70
N PRO A 13 -8.46 -5.54 12.56
CA PRO A 13 -9.38 -4.41 12.42
C PRO A 13 -9.15 -3.57 11.14
N LEU A 14 -7.98 -3.68 10.50
CA LEU A 14 -7.66 -3.04 9.22
C LEU A 14 -7.95 -3.94 8.01
N ALA A 15 -8.27 -5.23 8.23
CA ALA A 15 -8.59 -6.17 7.17
C ALA A 15 -9.69 -5.70 6.19
N PRO A 16 -10.81 -5.08 6.63
CA PRO A 16 -11.83 -4.62 5.68
C PRO A 16 -11.32 -3.49 4.77
N VAL A 17 -10.53 -2.56 5.31
CA VAL A 17 -9.94 -1.46 4.52
C VAL A 17 -8.91 -2.01 3.53
N MET A 18 -8.12 -2.99 3.95
CA MET A 18 -7.14 -3.66 3.09
C MET A 18 -7.81 -4.44 1.95
N MET A 19 -8.93 -5.11 2.23
CA MET A 19 -9.70 -5.81 1.21
C MET A 19 -10.22 -4.83 0.14
N ILE A 20 -10.70 -3.67 0.57
CA ILE A 20 -11.12 -2.59 -0.33
C ILE A 20 -9.93 -2.13 -1.21
N THR A 21 -8.77 -1.81 -0.61
CA THR A 21 -7.56 -1.42 -1.34
C THR A 21 -7.17 -2.45 -2.39
N ILE A 22 -7.18 -3.74 -2.03
CA ILE A 22 -6.86 -4.83 -2.95
C ILE A 22 -7.88 -4.91 -4.09
N SER A 23 -9.19 -4.80 -3.80
CA SER A 23 -10.22 -4.81 -4.84
C SER A 23 -10.06 -3.67 -5.84
N PHE A 24 -9.81 -2.44 -5.37
CA PHE A 24 -9.54 -1.29 -6.23
C PHE A 24 -8.24 -1.49 -7.03
N GLY A 25 -7.20 -2.08 -6.45
CA GLY A 25 -5.97 -2.38 -7.18
C GLY A 25 -6.12 -3.46 -8.25
N VAL A 26 -6.89 -4.51 -7.98
CA VAL A 26 -7.21 -5.54 -9.00
C VAL A 26 -7.99 -4.93 -10.15
N LEU A 27 -8.99 -4.09 -9.87
CA LEU A 27 -9.73 -3.36 -10.90
C LEU A 27 -8.84 -2.39 -11.69
N GLY A 28 -7.89 -1.71 -11.02
CA GLY A 28 -6.88 -0.87 -11.66
C GLY A 28 -5.96 -1.65 -12.61
N PHE A 29 -5.56 -2.86 -12.20
CA PHE A 29 -4.78 -3.78 -13.04
C PHE A 29 -5.58 -4.31 -14.24
N LEU A 30 -6.85 -4.64 -14.05
CA LEU A 30 -7.72 -5.03 -15.16
C LEU A 30 -7.88 -3.90 -16.18
N ALA A 31 -8.06 -2.66 -15.71
CA ALA A 31 -8.09 -1.49 -16.59
C ALA A 31 -6.75 -1.29 -17.32
N ALA A 32 -5.62 -1.56 -16.66
CA ALA A 32 -4.29 -1.51 -17.28
C ALA A 32 -4.15 -2.51 -18.43
N ILE A 33 -4.55 -3.77 -18.20
CA ILE A 33 -4.50 -4.83 -19.21
C ILE A 33 -5.42 -4.48 -20.37
N ALA A 34 -6.64 -4.01 -20.10
CA ALA A 34 -7.58 -3.58 -21.12
C ALA A 34 -6.99 -2.49 -22.03
N ILE A 35 -6.35 -1.45 -21.46
CA ILE A 35 -5.72 -0.39 -22.26
C ILE A 35 -4.69 -0.97 -23.24
N THR A 36 -3.81 -1.87 -22.76
CA THR A 36 -2.78 -2.48 -23.60
C THR A 36 -3.38 -3.39 -24.68
N THR A 37 -4.34 -4.24 -24.31
CA THR A 37 -4.99 -5.17 -25.25
C THR A 37 -5.80 -4.43 -26.31
N PHE A 38 -6.65 -3.47 -25.92
CA PHE A 38 -7.41 -2.65 -26.87
C PHE A 38 -6.51 -1.71 -27.69
N GLY A 39 -5.38 -1.28 -27.14
CA GLY A 39 -4.34 -0.57 -27.89
C GLY A 39 -3.78 -1.41 -29.03
N GLY A 40 -3.49 -2.68 -28.78
CA GLY A 40 -3.09 -3.65 -29.82
C GLY A 40 -4.19 -3.86 -30.87
N VAL A 41 -5.45 -4.01 -30.44
CA VAL A 41 -6.62 -4.13 -31.33
C VAL A 41 -6.80 -2.90 -32.23
N ALA A 42 -6.62 -1.70 -31.68
CA ALA A 42 -6.72 -0.44 -32.42
C ALA A 42 -5.62 -0.31 -33.50
N ILE A 43 -4.41 -0.78 -33.22
CA ILE A 43 -3.32 -0.80 -34.21
C ILE A 43 -3.62 -1.83 -35.31
N ALA A 44 -4.06 -3.04 -34.94
CA ALA A 44 -4.35 -4.10 -35.89
C ALA A 44 -5.51 -3.75 -36.86
N THR A 45 -6.59 -3.16 -36.35
CA THR A 45 -7.69 -2.64 -37.18
C THR A 45 -7.23 -1.55 -38.15
N LYS A 46 -6.29 -0.67 -37.75
CA LYS A 46 -5.70 0.33 -38.66
C LYS A 46 -4.85 -0.31 -39.76
N LEU A 47 -4.24 -1.47 -39.48
CA LEU A 47 -3.43 -2.24 -40.45
C LEU A 47 -4.28 -3.10 -41.40
N GLY A 48 -5.62 -3.05 -41.31
CA GLY A 48 -6.51 -3.80 -42.18
C GLY A 48 -6.75 -5.25 -41.75
N ILE A 49 -6.37 -5.61 -40.52
CA ILE A 49 -6.74 -6.90 -39.91
C ILE A 49 -8.17 -6.76 -39.39
N ASP A 50 -9.09 -7.55 -39.95
CA ASP A 50 -10.49 -7.58 -39.51
C ASP A 50 -10.59 -8.10 -38.08
N MET A 51 -10.54 -7.18 -37.12
CA MET A 51 -11.00 -7.43 -35.77
C MET A 51 -12.44 -6.95 -35.68
N SER A 52 -13.30 -7.77 -35.10
CA SER A 52 -14.74 -7.52 -34.88
C SER A 52 -15.06 -6.20 -34.13
N VAL A 53 -14.06 -5.43 -33.70
CA VAL A 53 -14.16 -4.20 -32.92
C VAL A 53 -13.67 -3.02 -33.77
N THR A 54 -14.50 -1.98 -33.91
CA THR A 54 -14.14 -0.78 -34.67
C THR A 54 -13.03 0.03 -33.98
N PHE A 55 -12.18 0.71 -34.76
CA PHE A 55 -11.13 1.60 -34.22
C PHE A 55 -11.68 2.65 -33.24
N LYS A 56 -12.80 3.30 -33.58
CA LYS A 56 -13.48 4.29 -32.73
C LYS A 56 -13.88 3.69 -31.38
N THR A 57 -14.47 2.49 -31.36
CA THR A 57 -14.88 1.82 -30.12
C THR A 57 -13.67 1.46 -29.25
N SER A 58 -12.57 0.97 -29.83
CA SER A 58 -11.34 0.69 -29.07
C SER A 58 -10.77 1.95 -28.42
N ILE A 59 -10.71 3.07 -29.15
CA ILE A 59 -10.23 4.35 -28.59
C ILE A 59 -11.13 4.85 -27.46
N THR A 60 -12.45 4.78 -27.62
CA THR A 60 -13.39 5.18 -26.55
C THR A 60 -13.18 4.33 -25.28
N VAL A 61 -13.04 3.00 -25.43
CA VAL A 61 -12.78 2.09 -24.29
C VAL A 61 -11.45 2.42 -23.62
N ILE A 62 -10.39 2.68 -24.40
CA ILE A 62 -9.07 3.06 -23.86
C ILE A 62 -9.16 4.33 -23.02
N ILE A 63 -9.84 5.37 -23.52
CA ILE A 63 -9.98 6.64 -22.79
C ILE A 63 -10.73 6.43 -21.47
N VAL A 64 -11.85 5.70 -21.51
CA VAL A 64 -12.64 5.40 -20.31
C VAL A 64 -11.81 4.59 -19.30
N CYS A 65 -11.13 3.53 -19.75
CA CYS A 65 -10.25 2.72 -18.90
C CYS A 65 -9.08 3.53 -18.34
N ALA A 66 -8.50 4.46 -19.11
CA ALA A 66 -7.40 5.31 -18.67
C ALA A 66 -7.82 6.26 -17.53
N VAL A 67 -8.98 6.91 -17.68
CA VAL A 67 -9.55 7.78 -16.63
C VAL A 67 -9.89 6.96 -15.39
N LEU A 68 -10.59 5.83 -15.56
CA LEU A 68 -10.95 4.94 -14.47
C LEU A 68 -9.70 4.46 -13.72
N ARG A 69 -8.65 4.05 -14.45
CA ARG A 69 -7.36 3.62 -13.89
C ARG A 69 -6.71 4.71 -13.05
N GLY A 70 -6.76 5.96 -13.49
CA GLY A 70 -6.26 7.10 -12.71
C GLY A 70 -6.96 7.22 -11.35
N LEU A 71 -8.29 7.18 -11.36
CA LEU A 71 -9.10 7.25 -10.13
C LEU A 71 -8.85 6.04 -9.21
N LEU A 72 -8.84 4.82 -9.77
CA LEU A 72 -8.54 3.57 -9.06
C LEU A 72 -7.19 3.63 -8.35
N ARG A 73 -6.15 4.08 -9.07
CA ARG A 73 -4.79 4.21 -8.52
C ARG A 73 -4.72 5.24 -7.40
N TYR A 74 -5.46 6.34 -7.52
CA TYR A 74 -5.51 7.37 -6.48
C TYR A 74 -6.13 6.82 -5.18
N ILE A 75 -7.26 6.12 -5.29
CA ILE A 75 -7.94 5.48 -4.15
C ILE A 75 -7.04 4.40 -3.51
N GLU A 76 -6.37 3.60 -4.34
CA GLU A 76 -5.44 2.58 -3.87
C GLU A 76 -4.27 3.19 -3.09
N GLN A 77 -3.61 4.23 -3.62
CA GLN A 77 -2.52 4.91 -2.91
C GLN A 77 -2.99 5.56 -1.61
N TYR A 78 -4.13 6.25 -1.63
CA TYR A 78 -4.67 6.91 -0.45
C TYR A 78 -5.01 5.90 0.66
N SER A 79 -5.69 4.81 0.30
CA SER A 79 -6.04 3.75 1.24
C SER A 79 -4.80 2.99 1.75
N GLY A 80 -3.82 2.76 0.89
CA GLY A 80 -2.51 2.20 1.29
C GLY A 80 -1.78 3.08 2.31
N HIS A 81 -1.76 4.39 2.10
CA HIS A 81 -1.11 5.33 3.02
C HIS A 81 -1.84 5.41 4.37
N TYR A 82 -3.18 5.41 4.35
CA TYR A 82 -4.00 5.34 5.55
C TYR A 82 -3.69 4.09 6.38
N ILE A 83 -3.60 2.92 5.73
CA ILE A 83 -3.25 1.65 6.38
C ILE A 83 -1.85 1.75 6.99
N ALA A 84 -0.86 2.24 6.25
CA ALA A 84 0.51 2.38 6.71
C ALA A 84 0.61 3.24 7.99
N PHE A 85 -0.02 4.42 8.01
CA PHE A 85 0.00 5.29 9.19
C PHE A 85 -0.73 4.70 10.39
N LYS A 86 -1.87 4.03 10.18
CA LYS A 86 -2.58 3.35 11.27
C LYS A 86 -1.75 2.23 11.89
N ILE A 87 -1.01 1.49 11.08
CA ILE A 87 -0.08 0.45 11.57
C ILE A 87 1.03 1.09 12.40
N LEU A 88 1.63 2.18 11.91
CA LEU A 88 2.69 2.89 12.63
C LEU A 88 2.20 3.38 13.99
N ALA A 89 1.00 3.95 14.07
CA ALA A 89 0.40 4.41 15.32
C ALA A 89 0.17 3.26 16.33
N ILE A 90 -0.32 2.11 15.87
CA ILE A 90 -0.54 0.94 16.74
C ILE A 90 0.79 0.35 17.23
N LEU A 91 1.79 0.29 16.35
CA LEU A 91 3.12 -0.21 16.69
C LEU A 91 3.76 0.70 17.74
N ARG A 92 3.66 2.03 17.54
CA ARG A 92 4.14 3.05 18.46
C ARG A 92 3.58 2.85 19.87
N ASP A 93 2.25 2.76 20.00
CA ASP A 93 1.60 2.55 21.31
C ASP A 93 2.08 1.28 22.02
N LYS A 94 2.24 0.18 21.28
CA LYS A 94 2.72 -1.10 21.84
C LYS A 94 4.16 -1.05 22.31
N VAL A 95 5.03 -0.41 21.54
CA VAL A 95 6.43 -0.21 21.91
C VAL A 95 6.51 0.63 23.17
N TYR A 96 5.80 1.76 23.25
CA TYR A 96 5.77 2.59 24.47
C TYR A 96 5.20 1.85 25.68
N LYS A 97 4.15 1.04 25.50
CA LYS A 97 3.56 0.26 26.60
C LYS A 97 4.50 -0.85 27.10
N ALA A 98 5.22 -1.51 26.20
CA ALA A 98 6.24 -2.49 26.56
C ALA A 98 7.41 -1.83 27.30
N LEU A 99 7.91 -0.69 26.79
CA LEU A 99 8.94 0.12 27.44
C LEU A 99 8.50 0.55 28.84
N ARG A 100 7.27 1.08 29.01
CA ARG A 100 6.73 1.49 30.31
C ARG A 100 6.59 0.33 31.29
N LYS A 101 6.37 -0.90 30.82
CA LYS A 101 6.27 -2.10 31.67
C LYS A 101 7.64 -2.68 32.06
N LEU A 102 8.65 -2.50 31.24
CA LEU A 102 10.04 -2.90 31.51
C LEU A 102 10.79 -1.85 32.36
N ALA A 103 10.39 -0.58 32.25
CA ALA A 103 10.92 0.54 33.01
C ALA A 103 10.88 0.37 34.55
N PRO A 104 9.80 -0.11 35.21
CA PRO A 104 9.76 -0.16 36.68
C PRO A 104 10.75 -1.13 37.31
N SER A 105 11.26 -2.15 36.58
CA SER A 105 12.18 -3.15 37.15
C SER A 105 13.61 -3.12 36.59
N LYS A 106 13.89 -2.31 35.56
CA LYS A 106 15.24 -2.15 34.96
C LYS A 106 15.83 -0.74 35.08
N LEU A 107 15.04 0.26 35.46
CA LEU A 107 15.54 1.62 35.74
C LEU A 107 16.28 1.74 37.08
N GLU A 108 16.27 0.72 37.94
CA GLU A 108 17.10 0.70 39.15
C GLU A 108 18.58 0.37 38.88
N SER A 109 18.97 -0.09 37.67
CA SER A 109 20.36 -0.54 37.47
C SER A 109 21.06 -0.22 36.14
N LYS A 110 20.40 0.21 35.05
CA LYS A 110 21.16 0.63 33.84
C LYS A 110 20.64 1.88 33.12
N GLU A 111 21.47 2.92 33.22
CA GLU A 111 21.79 4.03 32.32
C GLU A 111 20.76 4.45 31.26
N LYS A 112 20.12 5.57 31.57
CA LYS A 112 19.09 6.30 30.82
C LYS A 112 19.51 6.76 29.42
N GLY A 113 20.80 6.72 29.07
CA GLY A 113 21.32 7.20 27.77
C GLY A 113 21.14 6.25 26.59
N ASN A 114 21.11 4.94 26.83
CA ASN A 114 21.07 3.95 25.75
C ASN A 114 19.69 3.82 25.09
N LEU A 115 18.63 4.05 25.85
CA LEU A 115 17.25 3.98 25.34
C LEU A 115 16.88 5.17 24.44
N ILE A 116 17.45 6.35 24.69
CA ILE A 116 17.24 7.52 23.83
C ILE A 116 17.99 7.34 22.50
N SER A 117 19.21 6.78 22.54
CA SER A 117 19.98 6.42 21.34
C SER A 117 19.23 5.42 20.46
N VAL A 118 18.70 4.34 21.03
CA VAL A 118 17.95 3.31 20.27
C VAL A 118 16.68 3.88 19.62
N ILE A 119 15.97 4.80 20.28
CA ILE A 119 14.76 5.41 19.72
C ILE A 119 15.09 6.41 18.60
N THR A 120 16.13 7.25 18.78
CA THR A 120 16.52 8.24 17.77
C THR A 120 17.10 7.57 16.52
N SER A 121 17.94 6.54 16.68
CA SER A 121 18.51 5.81 15.53
C SER A 121 17.45 5.04 14.73
N ASP A 122 16.40 4.49 15.38
CA ASP A 122 15.29 3.84 14.66
C ASP A 122 14.41 4.85 13.91
N ILE A 123 14.28 6.09 14.41
CA ILE A 123 13.55 7.17 13.74
C ILE A 123 14.33 7.69 12.52
N GLU A 124 15.64 7.89 12.63
CA GLU A 124 16.49 8.27 11.49
C GLU A 124 16.50 7.19 10.39
N LEU A 125 16.51 5.91 10.78
CA LEU A 125 16.45 4.80 9.82
C LEU A 125 15.07 4.71 9.15
N LEU A 126 13.99 4.93 9.89
CA LEU A 126 12.62 4.96 9.36
C LEU A 126 12.38 6.19 8.46
N GLU A 127 12.96 7.34 8.78
CA GLU A 127 12.86 8.56 7.97
C GLU A 127 13.60 8.42 6.65
N VAL A 128 14.83 7.90 6.64
CA VAL A 128 15.57 7.61 5.39
C VAL A 128 14.82 6.62 4.51
N PHE A 129 14.18 5.61 5.10
CA PHE A 129 13.43 4.61 4.34
C PHE A 129 12.13 5.19 3.78
N TYR A 130 11.43 6.06 4.50
CA TYR A 130 10.15 6.66 4.06
C TYR A 130 10.30 7.93 3.22
N ALA A 131 11.39 8.68 3.34
CA ALA A 131 11.58 9.97 2.66
C ALA A 131 12.30 9.83 1.31
N HIS A 132 12.97 8.70 1.06
CA HIS A 132 13.80 8.50 -0.14
C HIS A 132 13.54 7.19 -0.92
N THR A 133 12.43 6.48 -0.67
CA THR A 133 11.91 5.44 -1.59
C THR A 133 10.47 5.67 -2.03
#